data_AF-A0A6P0TYY9-F1
#
_entry.id   AF-A0A6P0TYY9-F1
#
_cell.length_a   1.000
_cell.length_b   1.000
_cell.length_c   1.000
_cell.angle_alpha   90.00
_cell.angle_beta   90.00
_cell.angle_gamma   90.00
#
_symmetry.space_group_name_H-M   'P 1'
#
loop_
_entity.id
_entity.type
_entity.pdbx_description
1 polymer ?
#
loop_
_entity_poly.entity_id
_entity_poly.type
_entity_poly.pdbx_seq_one_letter_code
_entity_poly.pdbx_strand_id
1 'polypeptide(L)'
;PFDRPEVALVYGQQRGNEITKYSEHQVFAKWFPDIPNYNQTHTFCNNANSAIRRQVWEKLPYDETLTGLEDLDWAKRAQKLGYRIVYEPEAPIVHVHDEPPSKIYNRYRREAIALKNILPQEHFHLWDFIRLFLGNTISDYFHAWSDRLLWQNLTEIFQFRLMQFWGTYQGFRQHGKISSQLKQTFYYPHGLTRSRNSQNITNQQQRTIDYTSNPKEREIARNH
;
A
#
# COMPACT_ATOMS: atom_id res chain seq x y z
N PRO A 1 -13.31 -0.15 -20.10
CA PRO A 1 -14.14 -0.13 -18.86
C PRO A 1 -14.94 1.17 -18.62
N PHE A 2 -14.35 2.35 -18.83
CA PHE A 2 -14.98 3.64 -18.52
C PHE A 2 -16.14 4.07 -19.44
N ASP A 3 -16.40 3.33 -20.52
CA ASP A 3 -17.60 3.50 -21.36
C ASP A 3 -18.89 3.31 -20.54
N ARG A 4 -18.80 2.58 -19.42
CA ARG A 4 -19.86 2.43 -18.43
C ARG A 4 -19.84 3.60 -17.44
N PRO A 5 -20.87 4.47 -17.41
CA PRO A 5 -20.87 5.68 -16.58
C PRO A 5 -20.82 5.37 -15.08
N GLU A 6 -21.32 4.21 -14.66
CA GLU A 6 -21.30 3.76 -13.26
C GLU A 6 -19.91 3.34 -12.78
N VAL A 7 -18.95 3.10 -13.69
CA VAL A 7 -17.57 2.77 -13.30
C VAL A 7 -16.85 4.05 -12.85
N ALA A 8 -16.48 4.09 -11.57
CA ALA A 8 -15.77 5.22 -10.98
C ALA A 8 -14.26 5.00 -10.89
N LEU A 9 -13.82 3.77 -10.68
CA LEU A 9 -12.41 3.41 -10.56
C LEU A 9 -12.12 2.09 -11.27
N VAL A 10 -11.01 2.06 -11.98
CA VAL A 10 -10.41 0.84 -12.53
C VAL A 10 -9.03 0.72 -11.91
N TYR A 11 -8.70 -0.41 -11.30
CA TYR A 11 -7.35 -0.71 -10.83
C TYR A 11 -6.80 -1.93 -11.55
N GLY A 12 -5.48 -1.93 -11.74
CA GLY A 12 -4.78 -2.96 -12.49
C GLY A 12 -3.90 -3.85 -11.63
N GLN A 13 -3.38 -4.87 -12.29
CA GLN A 13 -2.54 -5.89 -11.68
C GLN A 13 -1.20 -5.30 -11.21
N GLN A 14 -0.67 -5.88 -10.14
CA GLN A 14 0.66 -5.58 -9.62
C GLN A 14 1.46 -6.87 -9.47
N ARG A 15 2.76 -6.78 -9.77
CA ARG A 15 3.71 -7.88 -9.71
C ARG A 15 5.00 -7.40 -9.05
N GLY A 16 5.68 -8.31 -8.35
CA GLY A 16 7.04 -8.08 -7.89
C GLY A 16 8.07 -8.31 -9.01
N ASN A 17 9.31 -7.91 -8.76
CA ASN A 17 10.49 -8.21 -9.59
C ASN A 17 11.53 -9.01 -8.80
N GLU A 18 12.75 -9.14 -9.35
CA GLU A 18 13.86 -9.92 -8.79
C GLU A 18 14.33 -9.51 -7.38
N ILE A 19 14.04 -8.28 -6.93
CA ILE A 19 14.38 -7.83 -5.56
C ILE A 19 13.20 -7.91 -4.59
N THR A 20 12.03 -8.33 -5.08
CA THR A 20 10.83 -8.48 -4.25
C THR A 20 10.95 -9.74 -3.40
N LYS A 21 10.54 -9.62 -2.13
CA LYS A 21 10.58 -10.73 -1.17
C LYS A 21 9.64 -11.85 -1.62
N TYR A 22 10.01 -13.11 -1.37
CA TYR A 22 9.25 -14.26 -1.84
C TYR A 22 7.79 -14.22 -1.34
N SER A 23 7.59 -13.96 -0.05
CA SER A 23 6.25 -13.85 0.54
C SER A 23 5.43 -12.69 -0.05
N GLU A 24 6.09 -11.64 -0.56
CA GLU A 24 5.42 -10.52 -1.21
C GLU A 24 4.94 -10.88 -2.62
N HIS A 25 5.69 -11.71 -3.37
CA HIS A 25 5.16 -12.32 -4.59
C HIS A 25 3.89 -13.13 -4.33
N GLN A 26 3.84 -13.90 -3.24
CA GLN A 26 2.65 -14.66 -2.86
C GLN A 26 1.47 -13.74 -2.50
N VAL A 27 1.74 -12.60 -1.86
CA VAL A 27 0.71 -11.56 -1.61
C VAL A 27 0.18 -10.99 -2.93
N PHE A 28 1.06 -10.61 -3.87
CA PHE A 28 0.65 -10.09 -5.17
C PHE A 28 -0.16 -11.09 -5.98
N ALA A 29 0.25 -12.36 -6.02
CA ALA A 29 -0.47 -13.42 -6.72
C ALA A 29 -1.90 -13.60 -6.18
N LYS A 30 -2.06 -13.48 -4.85
CA LYS A 30 -3.37 -13.57 -4.20
C LYS A 30 -4.24 -12.34 -4.41
N TRP A 31 -3.67 -11.15 -4.33
CA TRP A 31 -4.41 -9.88 -4.39
C TRP A 31 -4.76 -9.46 -5.82
N PHE A 32 -3.92 -9.83 -6.78
CA PHE A 32 -4.03 -9.41 -8.17
C PHE A 32 -4.02 -10.64 -9.08
N PRO A 33 -5.13 -11.42 -9.14
CA PRO A 33 -5.22 -12.59 -10.02
C PRO A 33 -5.14 -12.18 -11.50
N ASP A 34 -4.91 -13.13 -12.41
CA ASP A 34 -4.88 -12.85 -13.85
C ASP A 34 -6.28 -12.72 -14.48
N ILE A 35 -7.33 -12.90 -13.66
CA ILE A 35 -8.73 -12.88 -14.12
C ILE A 35 -9.34 -11.51 -13.80
N PRO A 36 -9.91 -10.80 -14.79
CA PRO A 36 -10.58 -9.53 -14.55
C PRO A 36 -11.82 -9.66 -13.67
N ASN A 37 -12.17 -8.58 -12.96
CA ASN A 37 -13.40 -8.53 -12.17
C ASN A 37 -14.16 -7.21 -12.42
N TYR A 38 -15.15 -7.28 -13.31
CA TYR A 38 -15.99 -6.13 -13.67
C TYR A 38 -17.19 -5.91 -12.74
N ASN A 39 -17.47 -6.84 -11.83
CA ASN A 39 -18.62 -6.77 -10.92
C ASN A 39 -18.19 -7.08 -9.48
N GLN A 40 -17.11 -6.43 -9.06
CA GLN A 40 -16.51 -6.65 -7.76
C GLN A 40 -17.46 -6.21 -6.63
N THR A 41 -17.76 -7.13 -5.72
CA THR A 41 -18.65 -6.87 -4.58
C THR A 41 -17.92 -6.36 -3.33
N HIS A 42 -16.60 -6.52 -3.28
CA HIS A 42 -15.77 -6.01 -2.19
C HIS A 42 -15.16 -4.64 -2.51
N THR A 43 -14.65 -3.96 -1.48
CA THR A 43 -14.09 -2.60 -1.56
C THR A 43 -12.60 -2.56 -1.90
N PHE A 44 -11.93 -3.72 -1.97
CA PHE A 44 -10.50 -3.74 -2.28
C PHE A 44 -10.20 -3.11 -3.64
N CYS A 45 -9.27 -2.16 -3.66
CA CYS A 45 -8.61 -1.65 -4.85
C CYS A 45 -7.24 -1.13 -4.41
N ASN A 46 -6.35 -0.84 -5.37
CA ASN A 46 -5.06 -0.27 -5.05
C ASN A 46 -4.73 0.91 -5.95
N ASN A 47 -4.33 2.04 -5.37
CA ASN A 47 -4.08 3.27 -6.12
C ASN A 47 -2.77 3.27 -6.94
N ALA A 48 -1.81 2.38 -6.65
CA ALA A 48 -0.52 2.33 -7.35
C ALA A 48 -0.65 2.01 -8.85
N ASN A 49 -1.71 1.29 -9.23
CA ASN A 49 -2.10 1.07 -10.61
C ASN A 49 -3.60 1.31 -10.74
N SER A 50 -4.01 2.58 -10.83
CA SER A 50 -5.43 2.90 -10.95
C SER A 50 -5.70 4.12 -11.84
N ALA A 51 -6.89 4.12 -12.41
CA ALA A 51 -7.50 5.26 -13.05
C ALA A 51 -8.83 5.57 -12.37
N ILE A 52 -9.11 6.85 -12.15
CA ILE A 52 -10.33 7.31 -11.48
C ILE A 52 -11.06 8.29 -12.39
N ARG A 53 -12.39 8.14 -12.49
CA ARG A 53 -13.24 9.10 -13.21
C ARG A 53 -13.16 10.46 -12.52
N ARG A 54 -12.61 11.45 -13.21
CA ARG A 54 -12.37 12.82 -12.70
C ARG A 54 -13.60 13.41 -11.98
N GLN A 55 -14.77 13.35 -12.59
CA GLN A 55 -16.01 13.92 -12.03
C GLN A 55 -16.43 13.27 -10.70
N VAL A 56 -16.01 12.03 -10.44
CA VAL A 56 -16.25 11.34 -9.16
C VAL A 56 -15.18 11.74 -8.16
N TRP A 57 -13.91 11.75 -8.59
CA TRP A 57 -12.77 12.18 -7.76
C TRP A 57 -12.95 13.60 -7.20
N GLU A 58 -13.38 14.56 -8.01
CA GLU A 58 -13.63 15.94 -7.59
C GLU A 58 -14.69 16.06 -6.48
N LYS A 59 -15.59 15.07 -6.36
CA LYS A 59 -16.66 15.03 -5.34
C LYS A 59 -16.29 14.15 -4.14
N LEU A 60 -15.36 13.22 -4.32
CA LEU A 60 -14.88 12.32 -3.29
C LEU A 60 -13.34 12.40 -3.24
N PRO A 61 -12.77 13.35 -2.49
CA PRO A 61 -11.33 13.34 -2.23
C PRO A 61 -10.93 12.13 -1.35
N TYR A 62 -9.64 11.79 -1.33
CA TYR A 62 -9.07 10.86 -0.35
C TYR A 62 -9.14 11.47 1.06
N ASP A 63 -9.31 10.61 2.07
CA ASP A 63 -9.21 11.03 3.46
C ASP A 63 -7.74 11.04 3.90
N GLU A 64 -7.14 12.24 3.95
CA GLU A 64 -5.75 12.46 4.37
C GLU A 64 -5.49 12.25 5.87
N THR A 65 -6.53 11.91 6.64
CA THR A 65 -6.41 11.58 8.06
C THR A 65 -6.09 10.11 8.31
N LEU A 66 -6.29 9.24 7.31
CA LEU A 66 -5.97 7.82 7.39
C LEU A 66 -4.46 7.58 7.44
N THR A 67 -4.06 6.42 7.98
CA THR A 67 -2.65 5.98 8.06
C THR A 67 -2.23 5.08 6.90
N GLY A 68 -3.12 4.83 5.95
CA GLY A 68 -2.98 3.98 4.78
C GLY A 68 -4.36 3.53 4.32
N LEU A 69 -4.44 2.71 3.28
CA LEU A 69 -5.71 2.18 2.76
C LEU A 69 -6.73 3.26 2.39
N GLU A 70 -6.27 4.44 1.98
CA GLU A 70 -7.11 5.54 1.51
C GLU A 70 -7.91 5.17 0.25
N ASP A 71 -7.34 4.27 -0.56
CA ASP A 71 -7.98 3.65 -1.72
C ASP A 71 -9.17 2.77 -1.32
N LEU A 72 -9.03 1.95 -0.29
CA LEU A 72 -10.10 1.12 0.26
C LEU A 72 -11.24 1.97 0.85
N ASP A 73 -10.90 3.03 1.59
CA ASP A 73 -11.90 4.00 2.08
C ASP A 73 -12.66 4.66 0.92
N TRP A 74 -11.93 5.13 -0.08
CA TRP A 74 -12.50 5.77 -1.25
C TRP A 74 -13.45 4.85 -1.99
N ALA A 75 -13.01 3.61 -2.26
CA ALA A 75 -13.84 2.59 -2.92
C ALA A 75 -15.10 2.28 -2.12
N LYS A 76 -15.00 2.17 -0.79
CA LYS A 76 -16.15 1.98 0.10
C LYS A 76 -17.16 3.13 -0.03
N ARG A 77 -16.70 4.39 -0.04
CA ARG A 77 -17.58 5.55 -0.20
C ARG A 77 -18.18 5.64 -1.60
N ALA A 78 -17.40 5.34 -2.64
CA ALA A 78 -17.88 5.32 -4.02
C ALA A 78 -18.97 4.24 -4.23
N GLN A 79 -18.76 3.02 -3.71
CA GLN A 79 -19.76 1.95 -3.77
C GLN A 79 -21.07 2.31 -3.04
N LYS A 80 -20.99 3.00 -1.90
CA LYS A 80 -22.19 3.52 -1.20
C LYS A 80 -23.00 4.52 -2.03
N LEU A 81 -22.36 5.20 -2.97
CA LEU A 81 -23.02 6.11 -3.92
C LEU A 81 -23.51 5.40 -5.19
N GLY A 82 -23.40 4.07 -5.27
CA GLY A 82 -23.84 3.27 -6.40
C GLY A 82 -22.82 3.11 -7.52
N TYR A 83 -21.59 3.62 -7.35
CA TYR A 83 -20.53 3.42 -8.34
C TYR A 83 -19.92 2.03 -8.27
N ARG A 84 -19.34 1.60 -9.39
CA ARG A 84 -18.61 0.34 -9.54
C ARG A 84 -17.10 0.56 -9.51
N ILE A 85 -16.42 -0.42 -8.90
CA ILE A 85 -14.98 -0.57 -8.89
C ILE A 85 -14.64 -1.80 -9.73
N VAL A 86 -13.71 -1.64 -10.67
CA VAL A 86 -13.35 -2.69 -11.64
C VAL A 86 -11.89 -3.05 -11.49
N TYR A 87 -11.60 -4.34 -11.54
CA TYR A 87 -10.24 -4.87 -11.66
C TYR A 87 -9.94 -5.27 -13.11
N GLU A 88 -8.83 -4.78 -13.67
CA GLU A 88 -8.38 -5.01 -15.04
C GLU A 88 -6.90 -5.45 -15.08
N PRO A 89 -6.59 -6.75 -15.24
CA PRO A 89 -5.23 -7.25 -15.12
C PRO A 89 -4.33 -7.01 -16.35
N GLU A 90 -4.88 -6.66 -17.51
CA GLU A 90 -4.14 -6.60 -18.79
C GLU A 90 -3.06 -5.50 -18.86
N ALA A 91 -3.05 -4.55 -17.92
CA ALA A 91 -2.01 -3.52 -17.80
C ALA A 91 -1.26 -3.66 -16.47
N PRO A 92 -0.46 -4.72 -16.27
CA PRO A 92 0.26 -4.93 -15.02
C PRO A 92 1.40 -3.92 -14.86
N ILE A 93 1.65 -3.52 -13.62
CA ILE A 93 2.86 -2.79 -13.23
C ILE A 93 3.75 -3.66 -12.35
N VAL A 94 5.04 -3.30 -12.33
CA VAL A 94 6.01 -3.82 -11.37
C VAL A 94 5.99 -2.93 -10.13
N HIS A 95 5.55 -3.47 -8.99
CA HIS A 95 5.53 -2.80 -7.69
C HIS A 95 6.65 -3.37 -6.83
N VAL A 96 7.61 -2.52 -6.47
CA VAL A 96 8.84 -2.96 -5.79
C VAL A 96 8.96 -2.34 -4.42
N HIS A 97 9.21 -3.19 -3.42
CA HIS A 97 9.51 -2.81 -2.06
C HIS A 97 10.81 -3.46 -1.59
N ASP A 98 11.90 -2.70 -1.53
CA ASP A 98 13.08 -3.12 -0.78
C ASP A 98 13.00 -2.62 0.67
N GLU A 99 12.15 -3.30 1.45
CA GLU A 99 11.88 -2.93 2.84
C GLU A 99 12.64 -3.82 3.83
N PRO A 100 13.38 -3.25 4.80
CA PRO A 100 13.84 -4.02 5.94
C PRO A 100 12.64 -4.47 6.81
N PRO A 101 12.82 -5.50 7.63
CA PRO A 101 11.77 -6.08 8.48
C PRO A 101 10.99 -5.07 9.33
N SER A 102 11.67 -4.05 9.85
CA SER A 102 11.05 -2.98 10.64
C SER A 102 10.08 -2.10 9.83
N LYS A 103 10.37 -1.87 8.54
CA LYS A 103 9.45 -1.15 7.64
C LYS A 103 8.24 -1.99 7.28
N ILE A 104 8.43 -3.28 7.00
CA ILE A 104 7.34 -4.25 6.77
C ILE A 104 6.38 -4.23 7.97
N TYR A 105 6.90 -4.38 9.19
CA TYR A 105 6.10 -4.30 10.41
C TYR A 105 5.32 -2.99 10.51
N ASN A 106 5.97 -1.85 10.28
CA ASN A 106 5.33 -0.54 10.37
C ASN A 106 4.27 -0.32 9.29
N ARG A 107 4.48 -0.82 8.07
CA ARG A 107 3.51 -0.76 6.97
C ARG A 107 2.23 -1.51 7.32
N TYR A 108 2.32 -2.78 7.69
CA TYR A 108 1.15 -3.57 8.08
C TYR A 108 0.48 -3.07 9.37
N ARG A 109 1.25 -2.47 10.29
CA ARG A 109 0.68 -1.79 11.47
C ARG A 109 -0.13 -0.56 11.10
N ARG A 110 0.38 0.29 10.21
CA ARG A 110 -0.34 1.47 9.69
C ARG A 110 -1.63 1.08 8.98
N GLU A 111 -1.53 0.13 8.07
CA GLU A 111 -2.69 -0.39 7.32
C GLU A 111 -3.75 -0.94 8.27
N ALA A 112 -3.38 -1.68 9.31
CA ALA A 112 -4.33 -2.19 10.30
C ALA A 112 -5.02 -1.09 11.12
N ILE A 113 -4.32 -0.03 11.50
CA ILE A 113 -4.92 1.13 12.18
C ILE A 113 -5.94 1.80 11.26
N ALA A 114 -5.58 2.00 9.98
CA ALA A 114 -6.51 2.56 9.01
C ALA A 114 -7.71 1.65 8.77
N LEU A 115 -7.49 0.34 8.60
CA LEU A 115 -8.56 -0.63 8.38
C LEU A 115 -9.56 -0.63 9.54
N LYS A 116 -9.08 -0.56 10.79
CA LYS A 116 -9.94 -0.43 11.97
C LYS A 116 -10.77 0.86 11.96
N ASN A 117 -10.23 1.97 11.45
CA ASN A 117 -10.99 3.21 11.31
C ASN A 117 -12.04 3.11 10.19
N ILE A 118 -11.69 2.50 9.06
CA ILE A 118 -12.57 2.36 7.89
C ILE A 118 -13.68 1.33 8.17
N LEU A 119 -13.36 0.22 8.84
CA LEU A 119 -14.25 -0.90 9.16
C LEU A 119 -14.21 -1.20 10.69
N PRO A 120 -14.88 -0.39 11.53
CA PRO A 120 -14.81 -0.54 12.99
C PRO A 120 -15.33 -1.87 13.55
N GLN A 121 -16.15 -2.57 12.78
CA GLN A 121 -16.68 -3.89 13.12
C GLN A 121 -15.67 -5.04 12.90
N GLU A 122 -14.58 -4.78 12.18
CA GLU A 122 -13.54 -5.79 11.96
C GLU A 122 -12.63 -5.89 13.18
N HIS A 123 -12.25 -7.12 13.50
CA HIS A 123 -11.38 -7.41 14.63
C HIS A 123 -10.22 -8.31 14.18
N PHE A 124 -9.08 -8.16 14.86
CA PHE A 124 -7.92 -9.00 14.64
C PHE A 124 -7.33 -9.38 15.99
N HIS A 125 -7.65 -10.58 16.46
CA HIS A 125 -7.25 -11.05 17.78
C HIS A 125 -5.91 -11.80 17.71
N LEU A 126 -5.37 -12.17 18.87
CA LEU A 126 -4.11 -12.92 18.96
C LEU A 126 -4.23 -14.28 18.26
N TRP A 127 -5.40 -14.90 18.29
CA TRP A 127 -5.65 -16.15 17.57
C TRP A 127 -5.62 -15.98 16.06
N ASP A 128 -6.10 -14.85 15.52
CA ASP A 128 -5.98 -14.53 14.10
C ASP A 128 -4.52 -14.34 13.69
N PHE A 129 -3.75 -13.63 14.52
CA PHE A 129 -2.30 -13.51 14.36
C PHE A 129 -1.64 -14.88 14.21
N ILE A 130 -1.81 -15.77 15.20
CA ILE A 130 -1.17 -17.09 15.21
C ILE A 130 -1.61 -17.92 14.00
N ARG A 131 -2.93 -18.00 13.75
CA ARG A 131 -3.51 -18.82 12.68
C ARG A 131 -3.05 -18.36 11.30
N LEU A 132 -3.12 -17.05 11.03
CA LEU A 132 -2.74 -16.50 9.73
C LEU A 132 -1.23 -16.50 9.52
N PHE A 133 -0.45 -16.23 10.57
CA PHE A 133 1.01 -16.33 10.51
C PHE A 133 1.44 -17.75 10.14
N LEU A 134 1.00 -18.76 10.88
CA LEU A 134 1.37 -20.15 10.61
C LEU A 134 0.85 -20.61 9.25
N GLY A 135 -0.42 -20.34 8.93
CA GLY A 135 -1.03 -20.76 7.67
C GLY A 135 -0.33 -20.19 6.43
N ASN A 136 -0.03 -18.89 6.42
CA ASN A 136 0.64 -18.26 5.28
C ASN A 136 2.13 -18.63 5.23
N THR A 137 2.80 -18.81 6.38
CA THR A 137 4.20 -19.28 6.40
C THR A 137 4.32 -20.69 5.82
N ILE A 138 3.43 -21.62 6.22
CA ILE A 138 3.42 -22.98 5.69
C ILE A 138 3.08 -22.98 4.20
N SER A 139 2.08 -22.20 3.77
CA SER A 139 1.73 -22.05 2.35
C SER A 139 2.91 -21.55 1.52
N ASP A 140 3.60 -20.51 1.99
CA ASP A 140 4.75 -19.94 1.28
C ASP A 140 5.93 -20.92 1.23
N TYR A 141 6.19 -21.68 2.30
CA TYR A 141 7.19 -22.74 2.26
C TYR A 141 6.84 -23.86 1.30
N PHE A 142 5.57 -24.25 1.20
CA PHE A 142 5.12 -25.24 0.23
C PHE A 142 5.38 -24.75 -1.21
N HIS A 143 5.02 -23.50 -1.52
CA HIS A 143 5.31 -22.90 -2.82
C HIS A 143 6.82 -22.74 -3.06
N ALA A 144 7.58 -22.28 -2.07
CA ALA A 144 9.03 -22.11 -2.25
C ALA A 144 9.73 -23.46 -2.46
N TRP A 145 9.20 -24.53 -1.87
CA TRP A 145 9.65 -25.88 -2.12
C TRP A 145 9.30 -26.35 -3.55
N SER A 146 8.07 -26.13 -4.02
CA SER A 146 7.68 -26.47 -5.40
C SER A 146 8.53 -25.73 -6.43
N ASP A 147 8.89 -24.48 -6.13
CA ASP A 147 9.65 -23.60 -6.99
C ASP A 147 11.18 -23.83 -6.87
N ARG A 148 11.60 -24.76 -5.99
CA ARG A 148 13.02 -25.09 -5.70
C ARG A 148 13.84 -23.93 -5.11
N LEU A 149 13.17 -23.00 -4.45
CA LEU A 149 13.75 -21.79 -3.84
C LEU A 149 13.68 -21.76 -2.30
N LEU A 150 13.20 -22.84 -1.65
CA LEU A 150 12.98 -22.89 -0.21
C LEU A 150 14.19 -22.48 0.62
N TRP A 151 15.37 -23.06 0.35
CA TRP A 151 16.57 -22.81 1.15
C TRP A 151 17.07 -21.37 1.05
N GLN A 152 16.83 -20.72 -0.10
CA GLN A 152 17.21 -19.33 -0.33
C GLN A 152 16.28 -18.36 0.44
N ASN A 153 15.03 -18.77 0.68
CA ASN A 153 13.98 -17.91 1.22
C ASN A 153 13.50 -18.29 2.63
N LEU A 154 14.08 -19.33 3.25
CA LEU A 154 13.58 -19.90 4.50
C LEU A 154 13.44 -18.84 5.62
N THR A 155 14.51 -18.10 5.89
CA THR A 155 14.52 -17.05 6.92
C THR A 155 13.68 -15.84 6.52
N GLU A 156 13.72 -15.46 5.24
CA GLU A 156 13.01 -14.30 4.72
C GLU A 156 11.49 -14.48 4.81
N ILE A 157 10.96 -15.64 4.40
CA ILE A 157 9.54 -15.98 4.48
C ILE A 157 9.04 -15.90 5.92
N PHE A 158 9.75 -16.55 6.85
CA PHE A 158 9.39 -16.50 8.27
C PHE A 158 9.35 -15.07 8.79
N GLN A 159 10.40 -14.30 8.51
CA GLN A 159 10.53 -12.94 8.99
C GLN A 159 9.48 -12.01 8.39
N PHE A 160 9.23 -12.11 7.09
CA PHE A 160 8.21 -11.32 6.40
C PHE A 160 6.83 -11.59 7.00
N ARG A 161 6.42 -12.86 7.09
CA ARG A 161 5.10 -13.24 7.62
C ARG A 161 4.96 -12.89 9.10
N LEU A 162 6.03 -13.02 9.89
CA LEU A 162 6.02 -12.60 11.29
C LEU A 162 5.79 -11.10 11.40
N MET A 163 6.57 -10.29 10.67
CA MET A 163 6.43 -8.82 10.70
C MET A 163 5.07 -8.36 10.15
N GLN A 164 4.57 -9.01 9.11
CA GLN A 164 3.25 -8.76 8.54
C GLN A 164 2.15 -8.89 9.59
N PHE A 165 1.97 -10.09 10.15
CA PHE A 165 0.85 -10.31 11.07
C PHE A 165 1.08 -9.72 12.45
N TRP A 166 2.33 -9.59 12.90
CA TRP A 166 2.64 -8.89 14.14
C TRP A 166 2.32 -7.40 14.04
N GLY A 167 2.68 -6.77 12.91
CA GLY A 167 2.31 -5.40 12.58
C GLY A 167 0.80 -5.22 12.60
N THR A 168 0.07 -6.07 11.88
CA THR A 168 -1.39 -6.06 11.83
C THR A 168 -2.01 -6.16 13.23
N TYR A 169 -1.59 -7.15 14.02
CA TYR A 169 -2.10 -7.35 15.39
C TYR A 169 -1.86 -6.13 16.28
N GLN A 170 -0.65 -5.56 16.23
CA GLN A 170 -0.32 -4.35 17.01
C GLN A 170 -1.14 -3.14 16.55
N GLY A 171 -1.43 -3.01 15.25
CA GLY A 171 -2.29 -1.97 14.72
C GLY A 171 -3.72 -2.06 15.24
N PHE A 172 -4.32 -3.25 15.21
CA PHE A 172 -5.68 -3.46 15.72
C PHE A 172 -5.81 -3.26 17.24
N ARG A 173 -4.75 -3.57 18.00
CA ARG A 173 -4.70 -3.32 19.45
C ARG A 173 -4.51 -1.88 19.84
N GLN A 174 -4.20 -1.00 18.90
CA GLN A 174 -4.06 0.40 19.21
C GLN A 174 -5.43 1.02 19.52
N HIS A 175 -5.49 1.75 20.64
CA HIS A 175 -6.68 2.46 21.11
C HIS A 175 -6.45 3.97 21.01
N GLY A 176 -7.50 4.71 20.67
CA GLY A 176 -7.50 6.19 20.61
C GLY A 176 -7.32 6.78 19.20
N LYS A 177 -7.57 8.08 19.07
CA LYS A 177 -7.35 8.84 17.83
C LYS A 177 -5.86 8.82 17.48
N ILE A 178 -5.53 8.69 16.19
CA ILE A 178 -4.14 8.82 15.70
C ILE A 178 -3.62 10.19 16.12
N SER A 179 -2.67 10.23 17.06
CA SER A 179 -2.06 11.49 17.49
C SER A 179 -1.18 12.06 16.37
N SER A 180 -0.99 13.38 16.33
CA SER A 180 -0.08 14.03 15.38
C SER A 180 1.34 13.45 15.41
N GLN A 181 1.78 13.02 16.60
CA GLN A 181 3.07 12.34 16.80
C GLN A 181 3.12 10.96 16.12
N LEU A 182 2.04 10.19 16.17
CA LEU A 182 1.94 8.90 15.49
C LEU A 182 1.89 9.08 13.97
N LYS A 183 1.14 10.08 13.48
CA LYS A 183 1.16 10.48 12.05
C LYS A 183 2.59 10.85 11.62
N GLN A 184 3.33 11.55 12.47
CA GLN A 184 4.72 11.90 12.20
C GLN A 184 5.62 10.67 12.07
N THR A 185 5.58 9.75 13.05
CA THR A 185 6.34 8.48 13.02
C THR A 185 6.06 7.64 11.79
N PHE A 186 4.82 7.66 11.30
CA PHE A 186 4.38 6.80 10.21
C PHE A 186 4.67 7.36 8.82
N TYR A 187 4.65 8.67 8.62
CA TYR A 187 4.74 9.29 7.31
C TYR A 187 6.01 10.07 7.06
N TYR A 188 6.68 10.51 8.12
CA TYR A 188 7.85 11.36 8.00
C TYR A 188 9.04 10.61 8.62
N PRO A 189 10.16 10.46 7.90
CA PRO A 189 11.37 9.93 8.51
C PRO A 189 11.74 10.79 9.72
N HIS A 190 12.29 10.18 10.77
CA HIS A 190 12.95 10.96 11.82
C HIS A 190 13.96 11.87 11.14
N GLY A 191 13.69 13.18 11.13
CA GLY A 191 14.59 14.15 10.56
C GLY A 191 15.99 13.98 11.15
N LEU A 192 17.01 14.38 10.40
CA LEU A 192 18.42 14.41 10.82
C LEU A 192 18.69 15.44 11.95
N THR A 193 17.79 15.60 12.92
CA THR A 193 18.00 16.42 14.11
C THR A 193 18.85 15.64 15.10
N ARG A 194 20.15 15.66 14.85
CA ARG A 194 21.14 15.61 15.93
C ARG A 194 20.82 16.81 16.85
N SER A 195 20.65 16.59 18.15
CA SER A 195 20.62 17.68 19.13
C SER A 195 21.90 18.49 18.96
N ARG A 196 21.83 19.59 18.21
CA ARG A 196 22.87 20.59 18.08
C ARG A 196 22.42 21.73 18.96
N ASN A 197 23.19 21.96 20.02
CA ASN A 197 23.12 23.16 20.86
C ASN A 197 22.83 24.37 19.98
N SER A 198 21.68 25.01 20.24
CA SER A 198 21.25 26.21 19.56
C SER A 198 22.17 27.36 19.94
N GLN A 199 23.13 27.68 19.07
CA GLN A 199 23.54 29.05 18.84
C GLN A 199 23.14 29.42 17.41
N ASN A 200 22.26 30.42 17.34
CA ASN A 200 21.96 31.36 16.26
C ASN A 200 22.52 31.05 14.86
N ILE A 201 21.63 31.06 13.86
CA ILE A 201 21.70 31.99 12.71
C ILE A 201 20.35 31.95 11.96
N THR A 202 19.91 33.17 11.67
CA THR A 202 18.71 33.64 10.97
C THR A 202 18.75 33.35 9.46
N ASN A 203 17.55 33.46 8.85
CA ASN A 203 17.25 33.71 7.43
C ASN A 203 16.94 32.53 6.48
N GLN A 204 15.63 32.39 6.25
CA GLN A 204 14.90 32.57 4.98
C GLN A 204 15.05 31.59 3.80
N GLN A 205 13.87 31.41 3.15
CA GLN A 205 13.55 31.00 1.77
C GLN A 205 13.18 29.54 1.48
N GLN A 206 11.85 29.35 1.34
CA GLN A 206 11.13 28.66 0.25
C GLN A 206 11.92 27.63 -0.57
N ARG A 207 11.57 26.35 -0.39
CA ARG A 207 11.89 25.29 -1.35
C ARG A 207 10.72 25.07 -2.31
N THR A 208 10.69 25.83 -3.39
CA THR A 208 10.00 25.43 -4.63
C THR A 208 10.90 24.47 -5.40
N ILE A 209 10.33 23.41 -5.98
CA ILE A 209 11.05 22.46 -6.84
C ILE A 209 11.18 23.10 -8.23
N ASP A 210 12.42 23.27 -8.69
CA ASP A 210 12.77 23.86 -9.99
C ASP A 210 12.94 22.76 -11.05
N TYR A 211 12.09 22.77 -12.07
CA TYR A 211 12.08 21.81 -13.18
C TYR A 211 13.00 22.21 -14.34
N THR A 212 13.79 23.27 -14.22
CA THR A 212 14.59 23.80 -15.35
C THR A 212 15.92 23.07 -15.62
N SER A 213 16.20 21.95 -14.96
CA SER A 213 17.50 21.27 -15.05
C SER A 213 17.45 19.78 -15.45
N ASN A 214 16.70 19.42 -16.49
CA ASN A 214 16.88 18.13 -17.15
C ASN A 214 17.09 18.26 -18.68
N PRO A 215 18.30 18.01 -19.23
CA PRO A 215 18.60 18.27 -20.65
C PRO A 215 18.00 17.27 -21.65
N LYS A 216 17.13 16.33 -21.26
CA LYS A 216 16.70 15.21 -22.12
C LYS A 216 15.32 15.30 -22.77
N GLU A 217 14.60 16.42 -22.66
CA GLU A 217 13.27 16.58 -23.30
C GLU A 217 13.23 17.59 -24.45
N ARG A 218 14.37 18.18 -24.85
CA ARG A 218 14.41 19.12 -25.99
C ARG A 218 14.46 18.45 -27.37
N GLU A 219 14.56 17.13 -27.46
CA GLU A 219 14.72 16.44 -28.75
C GLU A 219 13.41 15.86 -29.32
N ILE A 220 12.32 15.83 -28.55
CA ILE A 220 11.04 15.24 -28.99
C ILE A 220 10.03 16.30 -29.51
N ALA A 221 10.26 17.60 -29.25
CA ALA A 221 9.38 18.69 -29.70
C ALA A 221 9.78 19.34 -31.04
N ARG A 222 10.56 18.66 -31.90
CA ARG A 222 10.92 19.17 -33.24
C ARG A 222 10.60 18.25 -34.42
N ASN A 223 10.03 17.07 -34.19
CA ASN A 223 9.70 16.12 -35.26
C ASN A 223 8.30 15.49 -35.14
N HIS A 224 7.29 16.27 -34.74
CA HIS A 224 5.88 16.02 -35.06
C HIS A 224 5.11 17.35 -35.14
#